data_AF-A0A6C0RF48-F1
#
_entry.id   AF-A0A6C0RF48-F1
#
_cell.length_a   1.000
_cell.length_b   1.000
_cell.length_c   1.000
_cell.angle_alpha   90.00
_cell.angle_beta   90.00
_cell.angle_gamma   90.00
#
_symmetry.space_group_name_H-M   'P 1'
#
loop_
_entity.id
_entity.type
_entity.pdbx_description
1 polymer ?
#
loop_
_entity_poly.entity_id
_entity_poly.type
_entity_poly.pdbx_seq_one_letter_code
_entity_poly.pdbx_strand_id
1 'polypeptide(L)'
;MKKKAKLIILLSILGLAFYCLFVQPELLGINISKSLNFPLGSLIAWLGIVAYVIFFQLIMVPLSKSDLFRIEKVIRSSQFTLALLWLPVSLALSGNMAFTFQNAPHAFKFWVIYTLVILVLPLVLFILKLFGKKVN
;
A
#
# COMPACT_ATOMS: atom_id res chain seq x y z
N MET A 1 4.25 -13.75 -17.72
CA MET A 1 3.06 -14.09 -16.89
C MET A 1 1.80 -13.38 -17.40
N LYS A 2 0.70 -14.11 -17.58
CA LYS A 2 -0.60 -13.55 -18.00
C LYS A 2 -1.17 -12.62 -16.92
N LYS A 3 -1.90 -11.56 -17.30
CA LYS A 3 -2.55 -10.60 -16.36
C LYS A 3 -3.36 -11.30 -15.26
N LYS A 4 -4.09 -12.35 -15.61
CA LYS A 4 -4.89 -13.16 -14.67
C LYS A 4 -4.04 -13.78 -13.55
N ALA A 5 -2.89 -14.35 -13.87
CA ALA A 5 -1.99 -14.94 -12.88
C ALA A 5 -1.44 -13.88 -11.90
N LYS A 6 -1.10 -12.69 -12.40
CA LYS A 6 -0.68 -11.55 -11.54
C LYS A 6 -1.79 -11.16 -10.56
N LEU A 7 -3.04 -11.08 -11.03
CA LEU A 7 -4.17 -10.74 -10.17
C LEU A 7 -4.43 -11.79 -9.09
N ILE A 8 -4.34 -13.08 -9.44
CA ILE A 8 -4.49 -14.18 -8.46
C ILE A 8 -3.43 -14.04 -7.36
N ILE A 9 -2.15 -13.87 -7.73
CA ILE A 9 -1.07 -13.70 -6.76
C ILE A 9 -1.31 -12.49 -5.86
N LEU A 10 -1.71 -11.35 -6.42
CA LEU A 10 -1.97 -10.14 -5.63
C LEU A 10 -3.15 -10.33 -4.69
N LEU A 11 -4.22 -10.98 -5.13
CA LEU A 11 -5.36 -11.32 -4.27
C LEU A 11 -4.97 -12.30 -3.17
N SER A 12 -4.11 -13.28 -3.45
CA SER A 12 -3.57 -14.18 -2.43
C SER A 12 -2.75 -13.41 -1.38
N ILE A 13 -1.88 -12.48 -1.80
CA ILE A 13 -1.09 -11.66 -0.88
C ILE A 13 -2.00 -10.77 -0.03
N LEU A 14 -2.99 -10.12 -0.64
CA LEU A 14 -3.96 -9.29 0.07
C LEU A 14 -4.82 -10.10 1.04
N GLY A 15 -5.26 -11.29 0.63
CA GLY A 15 -6.01 -12.21 1.48
C GLY A 15 -5.19 -12.70 2.67
N LEU A 16 -3.92 -13.06 2.45
CA LEU A 16 -3.00 -13.43 3.53
C LEU A 16 -2.75 -12.26 4.48
N ALA A 17 -2.51 -11.06 3.95
CA ALA A 17 -2.33 -9.87 4.76
C ALA A 17 -3.58 -9.56 5.59
N PHE A 18 -4.77 -9.64 4.99
CA PHE A 18 -6.03 -9.47 5.70
C PHE A 18 -6.21 -10.53 6.80
N TYR A 19 -5.94 -11.80 6.50
CA TYR A 19 -6.03 -12.89 7.47
C TYR A 19 -5.12 -12.65 8.67
N CYS A 20 -3.85 -12.33 8.44
CA CYS A 20 -2.92 -12.05 9.54
C CYS A 20 -3.26 -10.77 10.31
N LEU A 21 -3.81 -9.75 9.66
CA LEU A 21 -4.16 -8.47 10.31
C LEU A 21 -5.43 -8.56 11.17
N PHE A 22 -6.43 -9.35 10.74
CA PHE A 22 -7.76 -9.32 11.34
C PHE A 22 -8.21 -10.65 11.93
N VAL A 23 -7.64 -11.79 11.51
CA VAL A 23 -8.04 -13.13 11.95
C VAL A 23 -7.01 -13.75 12.90
N GLN A 24 -5.71 -13.56 12.64
CA GLN A 24 -4.62 -14.06 13.49
C GLN A 24 -3.58 -12.97 13.79
N PRO A 25 -3.95 -11.93 14.57
CA PRO A 25 -3.05 -10.82 14.89
C PRO A 25 -1.84 -11.26 15.72
N GLU A 26 -1.89 -12.41 16.40
CA GLU A 26 -0.77 -12.95 17.17
C GLU A 26 0.45 -13.22 16.28
N LEU A 27 0.23 -13.57 15.01
CA LEU A 27 1.29 -13.79 14.03
C LEU A 27 2.09 -12.50 13.76
N LEU A 28 1.48 -11.33 13.92
CA LEU A 28 2.12 -10.05 13.63
C LEU A 28 3.28 -9.74 14.58
N GLY A 29 3.23 -10.28 15.80
CA GLY A 29 4.27 -10.10 16.82
C GLY A 29 5.48 -11.02 16.66
N ILE A 30 5.44 -12.00 15.75
CA ILE A 30 6.55 -12.94 15.55
C ILE A 30 7.74 -12.18 14.95
N ASN A 31 8.88 -12.17 15.64
CA ASN A 31 10.10 -11.56 15.12
C ASN A 31 10.74 -12.44 14.04
N ILE A 32 10.83 -11.93 12.81
CA ILE A 32 11.52 -12.56 11.68
C ILE A 32 13.04 -12.55 11.92
N SER A 33 13.54 -11.47 12.50
CA SER A 33 14.94 -11.33 12.89
C SER A 33 15.03 -10.84 14.33
N LYS A 34 15.67 -11.64 15.18
CA LYS A 34 15.90 -11.31 16.59
C LYS A 34 16.90 -10.15 16.76
N SER A 35 17.89 -10.03 15.87
CA SER A 35 18.89 -8.96 15.96
C SER A 35 18.33 -7.59 15.58
N LEU A 36 17.35 -7.55 14.67
CA LEU A 36 16.72 -6.33 14.18
C LEU A 36 15.39 -6.02 14.89
N ASN A 37 14.92 -6.90 15.78
CA ASN A 37 13.57 -6.87 16.35
C ASN A 37 12.51 -6.60 15.28
N PHE A 38 12.60 -7.29 14.14
CA PHE A 38 11.74 -7.05 12.97
C PHE A 38 10.49 -7.91 13.05
N PRO A 39 9.31 -7.35 13.36
CA PRO A 39 8.09 -8.13 13.50
C PRO A 39 7.54 -8.52 12.12
N LEU A 40 6.96 -9.70 12.06
CA LEU A 40 6.30 -10.23 10.87
C LEU A 40 5.16 -9.32 10.41
N GLY A 41 4.48 -8.66 11.35
CA GLY A 41 3.42 -7.71 11.05
C GLY A 41 3.89 -6.54 10.19
N SER A 42 5.08 -6.01 10.43
CA SER A 42 5.65 -4.92 9.63
C SER A 42 5.94 -5.35 8.19
N LEU A 43 6.43 -6.58 8.00
CA LEU A 43 6.63 -7.14 6.67
C LEU A 43 5.30 -7.40 5.96
N ILE A 44 4.34 -8.00 6.65
CA ILE A 44 2.99 -8.29 6.11
C ILE A 44 2.29 -7.00 5.71
N ALA A 45 2.32 -5.97 6.55
CA ALA A 45 1.71 -4.67 6.26
C ALA A 45 2.34 -4.03 5.01
N TRP A 46 3.67 -4.05 4.91
CA TRP A 46 4.38 -3.50 3.74
C TRP A 46 4.02 -4.25 2.45
N LEU A 47 4.06 -5.58 2.48
CA LEU A 47 3.67 -6.40 1.33
C LEU A 47 2.20 -6.18 0.94
N GLY A 48 1.31 -6.06 1.93
CA GLY A 48 -0.10 -5.75 1.72
C GLY A 48 -0.31 -4.41 1.02
N ILE A 49 0.35 -3.35 1.50
CA ILE A 49 0.28 -2.00 0.90
C ILE A 49 0.81 -2.00 -0.53
N VAL A 50 1.96 -2.64 -0.79
CA VAL A 50 2.53 -2.72 -2.13
C VAL A 50 1.63 -3.53 -3.06
N ALA A 51 1.14 -4.70 -2.62
CA ALA A 51 0.24 -5.53 -3.40
C ALA A 51 -1.07 -4.79 -3.73
N TYR A 52 -1.60 -4.02 -2.78
CA TYR A 52 -2.79 -3.20 -2.95
C TYR A 52 -2.61 -2.16 -4.06
N VAL A 53 -1.51 -1.41 -4.03
CA VAL A 53 -1.22 -0.41 -5.08
C VAL A 53 -1.06 -1.06 -6.44
N ILE A 54 -0.31 -2.17 -6.54
CA ILE A 54 -0.12 -2.91 -7.80
C ILE A 54 -1.46 -3.46 -8.32
N PHE A 55 -2.32 -3.97 -7.43
CA PHE A 55 -3.63 -4.48 -7.79
C PHE A 55 -4.47 -3.41 -8.49
N PHE A 56 -4.58 -2.22 -7.89
CA PHE A 56 -5.31 -1.10 -8.50
C PHE A 56 -4.71 -0.66 -9.82
N GLN A 57 -3.38 -0.63 -9.92
CA GLN A 57 -2.69 -0.33 -11.17
C GLN A 57 -3.00 -1.34 -12.29
N LEU A 58 -3.24 -2.61 -11.98
CA LEU A 58 -3.55 -3.63 -12.98
C LEU A 58 -5.02 -3.62 -13.42
N ILE A 59 -5.96 -3.33 -12.51
CA ILE A 59 -7.39 -3.32 -12.83
C ILE A 59 -7.84 -2.01 -13.49
N MET A 60 -7.17 -0.89 -13.19
CA MET A 60 -7.50 0.40 -13.80
C MET A 60 -7.10 0.44 -15.28
N VAL A 61 -8.06 0.79 -16.13
CA VAL A 61 -7.81 1.10 -17.54
C VAL A 61 -7.22 2.51 -17.65
N PRO A 62 -6.12 2.75 -18.39
CA PRO A 62 -5.56 4.09 -18.57
C PRO A 62 -6.55 5.05 -19.25
N LEU A 63 -6.48 6.34 -18.90
CA LEU A 63 -7.18 7.40 -19.61
C LEU A 63 -6.70 7.52 -21.07
N SER A 64 -7.61 7.84 -21.99
CA SER A 64 -7.32 7.92 -23.44
C SER A 64 -6.87 9.31 -23.92
N LYS A 65 -7.19 10.38 -23.18
CA LYS A 65 -6.81 11.76 -23.53
C LYS A 65 -5.33 12.01 -23.17
N SER A 66 -4.55 12.60 -24.07
CA SER A 66 -3.09 12.74 -23.99
C SER A 66 -2.58 13.38 -22.69
N ASP A 67 -3.19 14.49 -22.28
CA ASP A 67 -2.70 15.27 -21.13
C ASP A 67 -3.09 14.63 -19.80
N LEU A 68 -4.34 14.15 -19.70
CA LEU A 68 -4.83 13.42 -18.54
C LEU A 68 -4.12 12.09 -18.36
N PHE A 69 -3.72 11.43 -19.45
CA PHE A 69 -2.92 10.21 -19.41
C PHE A 69 -1.54 10.44 -18.79
N ARG A 70 -0.87 11.56 -19.13
CA ARG A 70 0.44 11.91 -18.56
C ARG A 70 0.33 12.15 -17.05
N ILE A 71 -0.68 12.91 -16.63
CA ILE A 71 -0.95 13.19 -15.21
C ILE A 71 -1.25 11.89 -14.46
N GLU A 72 -2.13 11.04 -14.99
CA GLU A 72 -2.45 9.75 -14.37
C GLU A 72 -1.21 8.87 -14.21
N LYS A 73 -0.35 8.81 -15.23
CA LYS A 73 0.88 8.02 -15.19
C LYS A 73 1.81 8.49 -14.09
N VAL A 74 2.00 9.81 -13.94
CA VAL A 74 2.83 10.39 -12.88
C VAL A 74 2.23 10.06 -11.51
N ILE A 75 0.93 10.31 -11.30
CA ILE A 75 0.27 10.03 -10.03
C ILE A 75 0.42 8.56 -9.63
N ARG A 76 0.18 7.62 -10.56
CA ARG A 76 0.31 6.18 -10.31
C ARG A 76 1.76 5.78 -10.02
N SER A 77 2.72 6.34 -10.74
CA SER A 77 4.14 6.08 -10.49
C SER A 77 4.56 6.58 -9.11
N SER A 78 4.21 7.83 -8.76
CA SER A 78 4.49 8.41 -7.45
C SER A 78 3.86 7.58 -6.35
N GLN A 79 2.62 7.14 -6.50
CA GLN A 79 1.94 6.28 -5.53
C GLN A 79 2.67 4.94 -5.31
N PHE A 80 3.14 4.30 -6.39
CA PHE A 80 3.92 3.08 -6.26
C PHE A 80 5.25 3.32 -5.54
N THR A 81 5.94 4.41 -5.86
CA THR A 81 7.16 4.82 -5.14
C THR A 81 6.87 5.05 -3.66
N LEU A 82 5.78 5.75 -3.32
CA LEU A 82 5.37 5.94 -1.91
C LEU A 82 5.08 4.59 -1.23
N ALA A 83 4.43 3.64 -1.90
CA ALA A 83 4.17 2.31 -1.34
C ALA A 83 5.47 1.52 -1.09
N LEU A 84 6.40 1.54 -2.03
CA LEU A 84 7.71 0.89 -1.86
C LEU A 84 8.51 1.51 -0.72
N LEU A 85 8.51 2.84 -0.62
CA LEU A 85 9.20 3.57 0.43
C LEU A 85 8.49 3.54 1.78
N TRP A 86 7.32 2.90 1.87
CA TRP A 86 6.54 2.92 3.11
C TRP A 86 7.29 2.34 4.29
N LEU A 87 7.97 1.19 4.11
CA LEU A 87 8.75 0.56 5.16
C LEU A 87 9.96 1.41 5.61
N PRO A 88 10.86 1.89 4.73
CA PRO A 88 11.99 2.72 5.16
C PRO A 88 11.54 4.07 5.74
N VAL A 89 10.47 4.68 5.24
CA VAL A 89 9.91 5.91 5.83
C VAL A 89 9.33 5.63 7.22
N SER A 90 8.61 4.53 7.40
CA SER A 90 8.07 4.12 8.70
C SER A 90 9.19 3.86 9.72
N LEU A 91 10.27 3.20 9.30
CA LEU A 91 11.45 2.99 10.13
C LEU A 91 12.12 4.32 10.51
N ALA A 92 12.31 5.23 9.56
CA ALA A 92 12.92 6.53 9.81
C ALA A 92 12.11 7.40 10.79
N LEU A 93 10.77 7.33 10.73
CA LEU A 93 9.89 8.12 11.58
C LEU A 93 9.72 7.53 12.99
N SER A 94 9.71 6.20 13.13
CA SER A 94 9.50 5.52 14.41
C SER A 94 10.79 5.14 15.14
N GLY A 95 11.91 5.05 14.41
CA GLY A 95 13.20 4.60 14.94
C GLY A 95 13.26 3.09 15.24
N ASN A 96 12.23 2.31 14.89
CA ASN A 96 12.19 0.86 15.14
C ASN A 96 11.39 0.10 14.08
N MET A 97 11.68 -1.20 13.92
CA MET A 97 11.01 -2.05 12.92
C MET A 97 9.57 -2.41 13.30
N ALA A 98 9.15 -2.19 14.55
CA ALA A 98 7.78 -2.41 15.03
C ALA A 98 6.86 -1.19 14.82
N PHE A 99 7.39 -0.08 14.28
CA PHE A 99 6.66 1.16 14.05
C PHE A 99 5.94 1.69 15.30
N THR A 100 6.58 1.56 16.45
CA THR A 100 6.08 2.11 17.71
C THR A 100 6.52 3.57 17.85
N PHE A 101 5.57 4.50 17.94
CA PHE A 101 5.84 5.95 17.98
C PHE A 101 5.83 6.49 19.41
N GLN A 102 6.79 6.06 20.22
CA GLN A 102 6.89 6.50 21.62
C GLN A 102 7.21 8.00 21.70
N ASN A 103 6.37 8.77 22.40
CA ASN A 103 6.53 10.22 22.61
C ASN A 103 6.68 11.07 21.31
N ALA A 104 6.23 10.55 20.16
CA ALA A 104 6.39 11.21 18.86
C ALA A 104 5.05 11.43 18.14
N PRO A 105 4.12 12.24 18.70
CA PRO A 105 2.76 12.38 18.17
C PRO A 105 2.73 13.00 16.76
N HIS A 106 3.66 13.90 16.45
CA HIS A 106 3.75 14.50 15.12
C HIS A 106 4.23 13.49 14.06
N ALA A 107 5.21 12.64 14.39
CA ALA A 107 5.69 11.58 13.50
C ALA A 107 4.59 10.56 13.23
N PHE A 108 3.83 10.17 14.27
CA PHE A 108 2.68 9.28 14.12
C PHE A 108 1.60 9.87 13.19
N LYS A 109 1.20 11.14 13.41
CA LYS A 109 0.22 11.81 12.54
C LYS A 109 0.68 11.85 11.08
N PHE A 110 1.94 12.21 10.85
CA PHE A 110 2.52 12.23 9.51
C PHE A 110 2.49 10.83 8.87
N TRP A 111 2.90 9.80 9.62
CA TRP A 111 2.86 8.41 9.17
C TRP A 111 1.44 7.93 8.81
N VAL A 112 0.43 8.31 9.60
CA VAL A 112 -0.98 8.02 9.30
C VAL A 112 -1.42 8.71 8.00
N ILE A 113 -1.14 10.00 7.85
CA ILE A 113 -1.49 10.75 6.62
C ILE A 113 -0.81 10.11 5.41
N TYR A 114 0.48 9.82 5.52
CA TYR A 114 1.26 9.16 4.47
C TYR A 114 0.66 7.81 4.07
N THR A 115 0.28 6.98 5.04
CA THR A 115 -0.37 5.68 4.80
C THR A 115 -1.74 5.86 4.15
N LEU A 116 -2.54 6.83 4.62
CA LEU A 116 -3.85 7.13 4.04
C LEU A 116 -3.74 7.60 2.59
N VAL A 117 -2.77 8.44 2.26
CA VAL A 117 -2.54 8.87 0.87
C VAL A 117 -2.29 7.67 -0.04
N ILE A 118 -1.49 6.69 0.40
CA ILE A 118 -1.20 5.48 -0.39
C ILE A 118 -2.47 4.63 -0.59
N LEU A 119 -3.30 4.48 0.46
CA LEU A 119 -4.46 3.60 0.45
C LEU A 119 -5.72 4.22 -0.19
N VAL A 120 -5.95 5.51 0.01
CA VAL A 120 -7.17 6.22 -0.42
C VAL A 120 -7.07 6.74 -1.84
N LEU A 121 -5.90 7.23 -2.27
CA LEU A 121 -5.70 7.75 -3.62
C LEU A 121 -6.13 6.79 -4.76
N PRO A 122 -5.83 5.48 -4.75
CA PRO A 122 -6.24 4.58 -5.83
C PRO A 122 -7.75 4.35 -5.79
N LEU A 123 -8.40 4.38 -4.63
CA LEU A 123 -9.86 4.28 -4.52
C LEU A 123 -10.52 5.50 -5.16
N VAL A 124 -10.03 6.69 -4.84
CA VAL A 124 -10.53 7.94 -5.42
C VAL A 124 -10.38 7.91 -6.94
N LEU A 125 -9.20 7.56 -7.47
CA LEU A 125 -8.98 7.44 -8.91
C LEU A 125 -9.88 6.38 -9.57
N PHE A 126 -10.12 5.25 -8.88
CA PHE A 126 -10.99 4.19 -9.36
C PHE A 126 -12.44 4.66 -9.45
N ILE A 127 -12.93 5.30 -8.39
CA ILE A 127 -14.27 5.86 -8.28
C ILE A 127 -14.50 6.93 -9.36
N LEU A 128 -13.56 7.89 -9.49
CA LEU A 128 -13.64 8.93 -10.52
C LEU A 128 -13.72 8.34 -11.92
N LYS A 129 -13.00 7.25 -12.20
CA LYS A 129 -13.10 6.54 -13.48
C LYS A 129 -14.44 5.85 -13.68
N LEU A 130 -15.01 5.24 -12.64
CA LEU A 130 -16.33 4.60 -12.73
C LEU A 130 -17.43 5.63 -13.04
N PHE A 131 -17.40 6.79 -12.39
CA PHE A 131 -18.38 7.85 -12.62
C PHE A 131 -18.12 8.62 -13.92
N GLY A 132 -16.87 8.89 -14.26
CA GLY A 132 -16.51 9.55 -15.52
C GLY A 132 -16.83 8.72 -16.77
N LYS A 133 -16.88 7.38 -16.65
CA LYS A 133 -17.32 6.49 -17.73
C LYS A 133 -18.84 6.49 -17.97
N LYS A 134 -19.65 6.96 -17.03
CA LYS A 134 -21.12 7.02 -17.19
C LYS A 134 -21.60 8.27 -17.93
N VAL A 135 -20.71 9.25 -18.16
CA VAL A 135 -21.06 10.57 -18.71
C VAL A 135 -20.62 10.73 -20.18
N ASN A 136 -19.87 9.76 -20.72
CA ASN A 136 -19.57 9.63 -22.16
C ASN A 136 -20.27 8.41 -22.72
#